data_AF-A0A369PXW9-F1
#
_entry.id   AF-A0A369PXW9-F1
#
_cell.length_a   1.000
_cell.length_b   1.000
_cell.length_c   1.000
_cell.angle_alpha   90.00
_cell.angle_beta   90.00
_cell.angle_gamma   90.00
#
_symmetry.space_group_name_H-M   'P 1'
#
loop_
_entity.id
_entity.type
_entity.pdbx_description
1 polymer ?
#
loop_
_entity_poly.entity_id
_entity_poly.type
_entity_poly.pdbx_seq_one_letter_code
_entity_poly.pdbx_strand_id
1 'polypeptide(L)'
;MRNTARFFALLDLISIVLLAKQFWGIVTHLNEIPDQVLSQARVILTLPLFISLFVSATGLMLFKKFGFITYYIQFPFRLIVWVFSIGFITFLPEVLNLGSRWFDILFKACFIAEFFRLYFSIQIHRKELN
;
A
#
# COMPACT_ATOMS: atom_id res chain seq x y z
N MET A 1 -13.25 17.91 -2.21
CA MET A 1 -12.23 16.86 -2.47
C MET A 1 -12.69 15.47 -2.04
N ARG A 2 -14.02 15.25 -1.94
CA ARG A 2 -14.58 14.02 -1.38
C ARG A 2 -14.35 12.78 -2.23
N ASN A 3 -14.39 12.94 -3.55
CA ASN A 3 -14.19 11.85 -4.50
C ASN A 3 -12.74 11.37 -4.53
N THR A 4 -11.76 12.24 -4.29
CA THR A 4 -10.34 11.88 -4.27
C THR A 4 -10.01 10.93 -3.11
N ALA A 5 -10.51 11.19 -1.89
CA ALA A 5 -10.26 10.27 -0.78
C ALA A 5 -11.03 8.95 -0.93
N ARG A 6 -12.22 8.96 -1.56
CA ARG A 6 -12.92 7.72 -1.96
C ARG A 6 -12.13 6.94 -3.00
N PHE A 7 -11.51 7.61 -3.98
CA PHE A 7 -10.64 6.96 -4.96
C PHE A 7 -9.40 6.35 -4.28
N PHE A 8 -8.78 7.05 -3.33
CA PHE A 8 -7.69 6.48 -2.52
C PHE A 8 -8.13 5.29 -1.66
N ALA A 9 -9.34 5.32 -1.10
CA ALA A 9 -9.90 4.17 -0.38
C ALA A 9 -10.14 2.98 -1.31
N LEU A 10 -10.60 3.21 -2.54
CA LEU A 10 -10.76 2.16 -3.55
C LEU A 10 -9.40 1.57 -3.98
N LEU A 11 -8.40 2.41 -4.21
CA LEU A 11 -7.04 1.96 -4.50
C LEU A 11 -6.47 1.12 -3.35
N ASP A 12 -6.67 1.54 -2.10
CA ASP A 12 -6.27 0.74 -0.94
C ASP A 12 -7.04 -0.59 -0.86
N LEU A 13 -8.32 -0.62 -1.20
CA LEU A 13 -9.10 -1.85 -1.25
C LEU A 13 -8.53 -2.83 -2.28
N ILE A 14 -8.16 -2.34 -3.47
CA ILE A 14 -7.52 -3.15 -4.52
C ILE A 14 -6.16 -3.65 -4.03
N SER A 15 -5.35 -2.77 -3.43
CA SER A 15 -4.08 -3.16 -2.83
C SER A 15 -4.25 -4.20 -1.74
N ILE A 16 -5.27 -4.10 -0.88
CA ILE A 16 -5.60 -5.12 0.13
C ILE A 16 -5.89 -6.47 -0.54
N VAL A 17 -6.72 -6.51 -1.58
CA VAL A 17 -7.04 -7.77 -2.27
C VAL A 17 -5.81 -8.42 -2.87
N LEU A 18 -4.91 -7.64 -3.47
CA LEU A 18 -3.66 -8.15 -4.02
C LEU A 18 -2.66 -8.56 -2.94
N LEU A 19 -2.57 -7.77 -1.87
CA LEU A 19 -1.75 -8.11 -0.71
C LEU A 19 -2.24 -9.40 -0.05
N ALA A 20 -3.55 -9.65 -0.03
CA ALA A 20 -4.13 -10.85 0.57
C ALA A 20 -3.59 -12.12 -0.12
N LYS A 21 -3.34 -12.08 -1.43
CA LYS A 21 -2.72 -13.19 -2.17
C LYS A 21 -1.25 -13.40 -1.75
N GLN A 22 -0.47 -12.33 -1.65
CA GLN A 22 0.91 -12.40 -1.16
C GLN A 22 0.97 -12.85 0.30
N PHE A 23 0.06 -12.34 1.13
CA PHE A 23 -0.10 -12.69 2.53
C PHE A 23 -0.45 -14.16 2.72
N TRP A 24 -1.37 -14.70 1.91
CA TRP A 24 -1.70 -16.13 1.94
C TRP A 24 -0.50 -17.00 1.54
N GLY A 25 0.28 -16.57 0.54
CA GLY A 25 1.53 -17.23 0.16
C GLY A 25 2.55 -17.25 1.31
N ILE A 26 2.73 -16.11 1.98
CA ILE A 26 3.61 -15.98 3.16
C ILE A 26 3.13 -16.89 4.29
N VAL A 27 1.82 -16.86 4.62
CA VAL A 27 1.24 -17.64 5.73
C VAL A 27 1.29 -19.15 5.47
N THR A 28 1.11 -19.58 4.21
CA THR A 28 1.14 -21.01 3.85
C THR A 28 2.56 -21.58 3.74
N HIS A 29 3.56 -20.75 3.43
CA HIS A 29 4.97 -21.15 3.29
C HIS A 29 5.87 -20.56 4.39
N LEU A 30 5.32 -20.31 5.60
CA LEU A 30 6.07 -19.75 6.73
C LEU A 30 7.32 -20.57 7.10
N ASN A 31 7.31 -21.89 6.85
CA ASN A 31 8.42 -22.80 7.16
C ASN A 31 9.53 -22.82 6.10
N GLU A 32 9.35 -22.20 4.93
CA GLU A 32 10.36 -22.12 3.86
C GLU A 32 10.99 -20.73 3.73
N ILE A 33 10.66 -19.82 4.65
CA ILE A 33 11.21 -18.47 4.63
C ILE A 33 12.72 -18.56 4.94
N PRO A 34 13.61 -18.15 4.02
CA PRO A 34 15.04 -18.16 4.29
C PRO A 34 15.35 -17.31 5.53
N ASP A 35 16.35 -17.73 6.33
CA ASP A 35 16.84 -17.10 7.58
C ASP A 35 17.44 -15.68 7.39
N GLN A 36 17.00 -14.94 6.39
CA GLN A 36 17.33 -13.54 6.22
C GLN A 36 16.43 -12.69 7.10
N VAL A 37 17.04 -12.01 8.07
CA VAL A 37 16.41 -11.07 9.02
C VAL A 37 15.48 -10.06 8.32
N LEU A 38 15.84 -9.61 7.11
CA LEU A 38 15.03 -8.70 6.30
C LEU A 38 13.71 -9.32 5.84
N SER A 39 13.70 -10.62 5.52
CA SER A 39 12.50 -11.35 5.09
C SER A 39 11.53 -11.53 6.25
N GLN A 40 12.02 -11.97 7.41
CA GLN A 40 11.20 -12.09 8.63
C GLN A 40 10.67 -10.74 9.10
N ALA A 41 11.50 -9.69 9.12
CA ALA A 41 11.06 -8.34 9.47
C ALA A 41 9.97 -7.84 8.51
N ARG A 42 10.10 -8.11 7.21
CA ARG A 42 9.05 -7.76 6.23
C ARG A 42 7.75 -8.49 6.53
N VAL A 43 7.77 -9.78 6.84
CA VAL A 43 6.56 -10.54 7.20
C VAL A 43 5.88 -9.99 8.46
N ILE A 44 6.67 -9.76 9.52
CA ILE A 44 6.19 -9.22 10.80
C ILE A 44 5.61 -7.81 10.62
N LEU A 45 6.17 -6.98 9.73
CA LEU A 45 5.65 -5.64 9.43
C LEU A 45 4.43 -5.69 8.50
N THR A 46 4.34 -6.67 7.59
CA THR A 46 3.22 -6.81 6.64
C THR A 46 1.91 -7.13 7.36
N LEU A 47 1.95 -7.99 8.39
CA LEU A 47 0.80 -8.37 9.23
C LEU A 47 0.04 -7.17 9.82
N PRO A 48 0.66 -6.33 10.69
CA PRO A 48 0.01 -5.17 11.27
C PRO A 48 -0.29 -4.11 10.21
N LEU A 49 0.55 -3.98 9.16
CA LEU A 49 0.28 -3.08 8.06
C LEU A 49 -1.02 -3.46 7.34
N PHE A 50 -1.22 -4.74 7.05
CA PHE A 50 -2.42 -5.26 6.38
C PHE A 50 -3.69 -4.95 7.16
N ILE A 51 -3.70 -5.20 8.48
CA ILE A 51 -4.83 -4.85 9.35
C ILE A 51 -5.05 -3.33 9.34
N SER A 52 -3.97 -2.56 9.42
CA SER A 52 -4.02 -1.11 9.40
C SER A 52 -4.61 -0.60 8.07
N LEU A 53 -4.34 -1.23 6.92
CA LEU A 53 -4.91 -0.85 5.62
C LEU A 53 -6.44 -0.80 5.67
N PHE A 54 -7.09 -1.76 6.32
CA PHE A 54 -8.56 -1.75 6.49
C PHE A 54 -9.04 -0.56 7.32
N VAL A 55 -8.32 -0.22 8.39
CA VAL A 55 -8.63 0.94 9.24
C VAL A 55 -8.49 2.25 8.45
N SER A 56 -7.41 2.38 7.67
CA SER A 56 -7.18 3.55 6.82
C SER A 56 -8.22 3.65 5.71
N ALA A 57 -8.51 2.57 4.98
CA ALA A 57 -9.51 2.54 3.93
C ALA A 57 -10.91 2.89 4.46
N THR A 58 -11.31 2.31 5.60
CA THR A 58 -12.60 2.61 6.25
C THR A 58 -12.67 4.07 6.70
N GLY A 59 -11.59 4.58 7.31
CA GLY A 59 -11.52 5.98 7.76
C GLY A 59 -11.53 6.98 6.61
N LEU A 60 -10.85 6.68 5.50
CA LEU A 60 -10.86 7.48 4.26
C LEU A 60 -12.25 7.46 3.60
N MET A 61 -12.92 6.30 3.58
CA MET A 61 -14.26 6.16 3.00
C MET A 61 -15.32 6.93 3.81
N LEU A 62 -15.19 6.94 5.13
CA LEU A 62 -16.04 7.70 6.07
C LEU A 62 -15.62 9.16 6.26
N PHE A 63 -14.56 9.63 5.58
CA PHE A 63 -14.05 11.00 5.71
C PHE A 63 -13.67 11.40 7.14
N LYS A 64 -13.16 10.45 7.94
CA LYS A 64 -12.78 10.69 9.34
C LYS A 64 -11.29 10.98 9.47
N LYS A 65 -10.92 11.86 10.40
CA LYS A 65 -9.52 12.26 10.69
C LYS A 65 -8.60 11.06 10.93
N PHE A 66 -9.11 10.03 11.62
CA PHE A 66 -8.31 8.84 11.93
C PHE A 66 -7.84 8.10 10.67
N GLY A 67 -8.62 8.06 9.58
CA GLY A 67 -8.21 7.39 8.35
C GLY A 67 -6.95 8.00 7.71
N PHE A 68 -6.84 9.33 7.77
CA PHE A 68 -5.66 10.08 7.32
C PHE A 68 -4.47 9.89 8.27
N ILE A 69 -4.70 9.93 9.58
CA ILE A 69 -3.63 9.72 10.58
C ILE A 69 -3.05 8.31 10.47
N THR A 70 -3.91 7.29 10.36
CA THR A 70 -3.49 5.91 10.17
C THR A 70 -2.68 5.77 8.88
N TYR A 71 -3.07 6.44 7.80
CA TYR A 71 -2.28 6.46 6.56
C TYR A 71 -0.88 7.07 6.76
N TYR A 72 -0.76 8.18 7.50
CA TYR A 72 0.56 8.80 7.77
C TYR A 72 1.49 7.88 8.56
N ILE A 73 0.95 7.14 9.52
CA ILE A 73 1.72 6.17 10.30
C ILE A 73 2.14 4.99 9.41
N GLN A 74 1.26 4.51 8.53
CA GLN A 74 1.56 3.40 7.62
C GLN A 74 2.57 3.75 6.53
N PHE A 75 2.60 5.00 6.08
CA PHE A 75 3.40 5.43 4.94
C PHE A 75 4.87 4.95 4.98
N PRO A 76 5.66 5.17 6.06
CA PRO A 76 7.03 4.68 6.10
C PRO A 76 7.13 3.14 6.00
N PHE A 77 6.21 2.42 6.63
CA PHE A 77 6.18 0.95 6.58
C PHE A 77 5.78 0.44 5.19
N ARG A 78 4.86 1.13 4.50
CA ARG A 78 4.49 0.83 3.10
C ARG A 78 5.71 0.91 2.19
N LEU A 79 6.58 1.91 2.38
CA LEU A 79 7.83 2.03 1.62
C LEU A 79 8.84 0.92 1.92
N ILE A 80 8.89 0.39 3.15
CA ILE A 80 9.82 -0.69 3.54
C ILE A 80 9.35 -2.05 3.01
N VAL A 81 8.05 -2.30 3.09
CA VAL A 81 7.41 -3.56 2.69
C VAL A 81 7.10 -3.58 1.18
N TRP A 82 7.30 -2.45 0.48
CA TRP A 82 6.97 -2.26 -0.94
C TRP A 82 5.47 -2.42 -1.23
N VAL A 83 4.64 -1.98 -0.29
CA VAL A 83 3.18 -2.03 -0.38
C VAL A 83 2.68 -0.66 -0.81
N PHE A 84 2.50 -0.49 -2.11
CA PHE A 84 1.99 0.75 -2.67
C PHE A 84 0.50 0.61 -3.03
N SER A 85 -0.25 1.69 -2.91
CA SER A 85 -1.66 1.73 -3.32
C SER A 85 -1.88 1.52 -4.81
N ILE A 86 -0.86 1.84 -5.59
CA ILE A 86 -0.85 1.68 -7.05
C ILE A 86 0.15 0.58 -7.46
N GLY A 87 0.72 -0.13 -6.47
CA GLY A 87 1.71 -1.18 -6.69
C GLY A 87 1.20 -2.32 -7.56
N PHE A 88 -0.13 -2.48 -7.69
CA PHE A 88 -0.71 -3.45 -8.61
C PHE A 88 -0.26 -3.27 -10.07
N ILE A 89 0.12 -2.06 -10.46
CA ILE A 89 0.62 -1.76 -11.80
C ILE A 89 1.94 -2.48 -12.08
N THR A 90 2.75 -2.78 -11.06
CA THR A 90 4.01 -3.52 -11.27
C THR A 90 3.79 -4.99 -11.64
N PHE A 91 2.57 -5.52 -11.53
CA PHE A 91 2.22 -6.84 -12.07
C PHE A 91 1.90 -6.82 -13.57
N LEU A 92 1.58 -5.67 -14.17
CA LEU A 92 1.31 -5.61 -15.62
C LEU A 92 2.50 -6.09 -16.48
N PRO A 93 3.75 -5.68 -16.21
CA PRO A 93 4.90 -6.18 -16.95
C PRO A 93 5.04 -7.69 -16.91
N GLU A 94 4.74 -8.29 -15.76
CA GLU A 94 4.81 -9.74 -15.56
C GLU A 94 3.74 -10.46 -16.39
N VAL A 95 2.50 -9.96 -16.39
CA VAL A 95 1.39 -10.53 -17.17
C VAL A 95 1.59 -10.35 -18.68
N LEU A 96 2.20 -9.23 -19.09
CA LEU A 96 2.43 -8.89 -20.49
C LEU A 96 3.81 -9.34 -21.02
N ASN A 97 4.61 -10.05 -20.21
CA ASN A 97 6.00 -10.41 -20.51
C ASN A 97 6.86 -9.23 -21.00
N LEU A 98 6.61 -8.04 -20.45
CA LEU A 98 7.43 -6.86 -20.70
C LEU A 98 8.71 -6.99 -19.87
N GLY A 99 9.87 -6.90 -20.52
CA GLY A 99 11.17 -7.12 -19.89
C GLY A 99 11.38 -6.33 -18.59
N SER A 100 12.31 -6.81 -17.75
CA SER A 100 12.62 -6.30 -16.40
C SER A 100 12.74 -4.78 -16.28
N ARG A 101 13.19 -4.10 -17.34
CA ARG A 101 13.26 -2.63 -17.40
C ARG A 101 11.92 -1.93 -17.16
N TRP A 102 10.81 -2.50 -17.64
CA TRP A 102 9.48 -1.93 -17.43
C TRP A 102 9.01 -2.08 -15.99
N PHE A 103 9.37 -3.20 -15.33
CA PHE A 103 9.14 -3.36 -13.90
C PHE A 103 9.83 -2.26 -13.09
N ASP A 104 11.12 -2.01 -13.33
CA ASP A 104 11.87 -0.98 -12.60
C ASP A 104 11.29 0.43 -12.77
N ILE A 105 10.85 0.76 -13.98
CA ILE A 105 10.23 2.06 -14.27
C ILE A 105 8.89 2.19 -13.53
N LEU A 106 8.03 1.18 -13.60
CA LEU A 106 6.72 1.21 -12.93
C LEU A 106 6.88 1.19 -11.40
N PHE A 107 7.87 0.47 -10.88
CA PHE A 107 8.18 0.45 -9.46
C PHE A 107 8.58 1.84 -8.96
N LYS A 108 9.49 2.53 -9.67
CA LYS A 108 9.87 3.92 -9.35
C LYS A 108 8.68 4.87 -9.47
N ALA A 109 7.83 4.69 -10.49
CA ALA A 109 6.62 5.49 -10.65
C ALA A 109 5.62 5.26 -9.50
N CYS A 110 5.45 4.02 -9.03
CA CYS A 110 4.63 3.70 -7.86
C CYS A 110 5.16 4.37 -6.59
N PHE A 111 6.48 4.35 -6.41
CA PHE A 111 7.13 5.03 -5.28
C PHE A 111 6.79 6.52 -5.28
N ILE A 112 7.00 7.19 -6.41
CA ILE A 112 6.69 8.62 -6.59
C ILE A 112 5.19 8.89 -6.38
N ALA A 113 4.32 8.03 -6.92
CA ALA A 113 2.87 8.17 -6.79
C ALA A 113 2.40 8.07 -5.33
N GLU A 114 3.04 7.23 -4.50
CA GLU A 114 2.72 7.13 -3.06
C GLU A 114 3.03 8.46 -2.34
N PHE A 115 4.12 9.16 -2.71
CA PHE A 115 4.41 10.52 -2.19
C PHE A 115 3.36 11.54 -2.62
N PHE A 116 2.93 11.51 -3.88
CA PHE A 116 1.83 12.36 -4.33
C PHE A 116 0.55 12.07 -3.54
N ARG A 117 0.24 10.79 -3.31
CA ARG A 117 -0.90 10.38 -2.49
C ARG A 117 -0.80 10.92 -1.06
N LEU A 118 0.38 10.87 -0.44
CA LEU A 118 0.62 11.49 0.87
C LEU A 118 0.35 13.00 0.83
N TYR A 119 0.90 13.71 -0.15
CA TYR A 119 0.70 15.14 -0.31
C TYR A 119 -0.79 15.50 -0.46
N PHE A 120 -1.51 14.80 -1.33
CA PHE A 120 -2.96 15.02 -1.48
C PHE A 120 -3.73 14.68 -0.21
N SER A 121 -3.33 13.64 0.52
CA SER A 121 -3.98 13.27 1.80
C SER A 121 -3.81 14.39 2.83
N ILE A 122 -2.62 15.00 2.93
CA ILE A 122 -2.36 16.17 3.79
C ILE A 122 -3.19 17.37 3.35
N GLN A 123 -3.25 17.65 2.05
CA GLN A 123 -4.03 18.78 1.53
C GLN A 123 -5.53 18.62 1.82
N ILE A 124 -6.08 17.41 1.65
CA ILE A 124 -7.49 17.10 1.95
C ILE A 124 -7.74 17.21 3.45
N HIS A 125 -6.85 16.65 4.28
CA HIS A 125 -6.95 16.74 5.73
C HIS A 125 -6.96 18.20 6.22
N ARG A 126 -6.09 19.05 5.66
CA ARG A 126 -6.02 20.48 6.03
C ARG A 126 -7.22 21.29 5.54
N LYS A 127 -7.81 20.96 4.40
CA LYS A 127 -8.90 21.74 3.79
C LYS A 127 -10.30 21.36 4.28
N GLU A 128 -10.55 20.09 4.61
CA GLU A 128 -11.90 19.61 4.93
C GLU A 128 -12.07 19.15 6.39
N LEU A 129 -10.99 18.97 7.15
CA LEU A 129 -11.03 18.44 8.51
C LEU A 129 -10.34 19.33 9.55
N ASN A 130 -9.77 20.47 9.16
CA ASN A 130 -9.15 21.45 10.05
C ASN A 130 -9.83 22.80 9.85
#